data_AF-A0A3A9SMW4-F1
#
_entry.id   AF-A0A3A9SMW4-F1
#
_cell.length_a   1.000
_cell.length_b   1.000
_cell.length_c   1.000
_cell.angle_alpha   90.00
_cell.angle_beta   90.00
_cell.angle_gamma   90.00
#
_symmetry.space_group_name_H-M   'P 1'
#
loop_
_entity.id
_entity.type
_entity.pdbx_description
1 polymer ?
#
loop_
_entity_poly.entity_id
_entity_poly.type
_entity_poly.pdbx_seq_one_letter_code
_entity_poly.pdbx_strand_id
1 'polypeptide(L)'
;MSMKTDVLLWGAGAEFRKFIAEAVCLPQVFDLDHLFVVDSDEIKWGTEFRGLSIHSPKEVDGQKYKKIVISSTDYFEDIVNTIRGYKVDCSNIQSLLEFKQQAIIDYQYTKNLIITKNNNYIPTRYNNDKLVIYTAIIGDYDYLASPLFIDDGVEYVCFTDQRKLQSDIWNIEYIHTDPSCNHEEVVRKFKCLPHMFFGEYDSSIWMDASITIKSSMIEMIYKYQNSADLMLFPHYERVCIYDEAAVCIANHKSDKERIIKQINYYYNNGYQFNNGLYCGGLIVRNHNISEVKKTMEDWHSEIVKYSKRDQISLPYVIDKNRLQIDLTNLYIYDNKYFTVRKHKHN
;
A
#
# COMPACT_ATOMS: atom_id res chain seq x y z
N MET A 1 -14.26 12.98 33.64
CA MET A 1 -14.04 13.06 32.19
C MET A 1 -12.90 12.11 31.88
N SER A 2 -13.21 10.84 31.62
CA SER A 2 -12.17 9.81 31.39
C SER A 2 -11.44 10.18 30.11
N MET A 3 -10.14 10.49 30.20
CA MET A 3 -9.30 10.57 29.01
C MET A 3 -9.43 9.26 28.24
N LYS A 4 -9.68 9.36 26.94
CA LYS A 4 -9.95 8.22 26.06
C LYS A 4 -8.62 7.63 25.60
N THR A 5 -7.71 7.36 26.53
CA THR A 5 -6.36 6.94 26.18
C THR A 5 -6.36 5.46 25.81
N ASP A 6 -6.23 5.17 24.51
CA ASP A 6 -6.39 3.83 23.96
C ASP A 6 -5.04 3.18 23.56
N VAL A 7 -3.96 3.97 23.48
CA VAL A 7 -2.63 3.51 23.05
C VAL A 7 -1.57 3.89 24.08
N LEU A 8 -0.85 2.90 24.59
CA LEU A 8 0.37 3.10 25.38
C LEU A 8 1.57 3.17 24.44
N LEU A 9 2.29 4.30 24.39
CA LEU A 9 3.52 4.47 23.63
C LEU A 9 4.72 4.46 24.59
N TRP A 10 5.56 3.43 24.48
CA TRP A 10 6.74 3.24 25.30
C TRP A 10 8.01 3.70 24.59
N GLY A 11 8.66 4.71 25.16
CA GLY A 11 9.88 5.34 24.65
C GLY A 11 9.60 6.72 24.04
N ALA A 12 10.26 7.73 24.59
CA ALA A 12 10.23 9.12 24.17
C ALA A 12 11.58 9.58 23.58
N GLY A 13 12.24 8.68 22.85
CA GLY A 13 13.52 8.89 22.18
C GLY A 13 13.43 9.64 20.84
N ALA A 14 14.47 9.52 20.01
CA ALA A 14 14.54 10.19 18.70
C ALA A 14 13.43 9.76 17.74
N GLU A 15 13.16 8.45 17.63
CA GLU A 15 12.10 7.91 16.76
C GLU A 15 10.71 8.38 17.18
N PHE A 16 10.44 8.46 18.48
CA PHE A 16 9.21 9.07 19.01
C PHE A 16 9.09 10.52 18.57
N ARG A 17 10.14 11.34 18.76
CA ARG A 17 10.10 12.77 18.39
C ARG A 17 9.86 12.96 16.89
N LYS A 18 10.49 12.14 16.05
CA LYS A 18 10.26 12.13 14.60
C LYS A 18 8.83 11.75 14.27
N PHE A 19 8.30 10.69 14.87
CA PHE A 19 6.91 10.28 14.69
C PHE A 19 5.92 11.38 15.09
N ILE A 20 6.05 11.97 16.28
CA ILE A 20 5.14 13.04 16.72
C ILE A 20 5.26 14.26 15.80
N ALA A 21 6.44 14.55 15.26
CA ALA A 21 6.60 15.62 14.29
C ALA A 21 5.81 15.37 12.99
N GLU A 22 5.80 14.14 12.50
CA GLU A 22 5.03 13.71 11.33
C GLU A 22 3.51 13.63 11.62
N ALA A 23 3.14 13.09 12.78
CA ALA A 23 1.75 12.90 13.17
C ALA A 23 0.97 14.21 13.28
N VAL A 24 1.61 15.28 13.78
CA VAL A 24 1.03 16.63 13.82
C VAL A 24 0.70 17.17 12.43
N CYS A 25 1.41 16.75 11.39
CA CYS A 25 1.13 17.13 10.00
C CYS A 25 0.01 16.29 9.35
N LEU A 26 -0.40 15.19 9.99
CA LEU A 26 -1.44 14.27 9.52
C LEU A 26 -2.45 13.94 10.64
N PRO A 27 -3.11 14.95 11.25
CA PRO A 27 -4.03 14.75 12.37
C PRO A 27 -5.26 13.90 12.01
N GLN A 28 -5.60 13.81 10.71
CA GLN A 28 -6.66 12.93 10.21
C GLN A 28 -6.27 11.44 10.23
N VAL A 29 -4.97 11.13 10.31
CA VAL A 29 -4.44 9.76 10.40
C VAL A 29 -4.10 9.42 11.85
N PHE A 30 -3.45 10.34 12.56
CA PHE A 30 -2.92 10.13 13.89
C PHE A 30 -3.63 11.00 14.91
N ASP A 31 -4.43 10.35 15.76
CA ASP A 31 -5.07 11.00 16.90
C ASP A 31 -4.12 10.97 18.11
N LEU A 32 -3.47 12.10 18.38
CA LEU A 32 -2.48 12.22 19.45
C LEU A 32 -3.13 12.30 20.84
N ASP A 33 -4.39 12.69 20.94
CA ASP A 33 -5.11 12.82 22.22
C ASP A 33 -5.35 11.46 22.89
N HIS A 34 -5.20 10.39 22.12
CA HIS A 34 -5.38 9.01 22.55
C HIS A 34 -4.08 8.30 22.98
N LEU A 35 -2.94 9.00 22.96
CA LEU A 35 -1.63 8.44 23.34
C LEU A 35 -1.33 8.66 24.83
N PHE A 36 -0.93 7.59 25.53
CA PHE A 36 -0.24 7.66 26.82
C PHE A 36 1.24 7.42 26.58
N VAL A 37 2.10 8.42 26.79
CA VAL A 37 3.53 8.27 26.52
C VAL A 37 4.27 8.00 27.82
N VAL A 38 5.07 6.95 27.86
CA VAL A 38 5.96 6.62 28.99
C VAL A 38 7.39 6.44 28.52
N ASP A 39 8.36 6.69 29.40
CA ASP A 39 9.77 6.41 29.14
C ASP A 39 10.43 5.85 30.40
N SER A 40 11.41 4.96 30.26
CA SER A 40 12.13 4.40 31.40
C SER A 40 13.13 5.37 32.01
N ASP A 41 13.51 6.44 31.30
CA ASP A 41 14.42 7.49 31.74
C ASP A 41 13.70 8.51 32.63
N GLU A 42 14.06 8.52 33.92
CA GLU A 42 13.48 9.41 34.93
C GLU A 42 13.66 10.91 34.63
N ILE A 43 14.70 11.27 33.85
CA ILE A 43 14.95 12.66 33.46
C ILE A 43 13.82 13.19 32.58
N LYS A 44 13.12 12.32 31.86
CA LYS A 44 12.04 12.71 30.95
C LYS A 44 10.67 12.78 31.64
N TRP A 45 10.52 12.26 32.86
CA TRP A 45 9.22 12.22 33.53
C TRP A 45 8.73 13.63 33.86
N GLY A 46 7.46 13.91 33.55
CA GLY A 46 6.85 15.22 33.71
C GLY A 46 7.28 16.25 32.66
N THR A 47 8.16 15.89 31.71
CA THR A 47 8.46 16.73 30.55
C THR A 47 7.38 16.59 29.48
N GLU A 48 7.36 17.52 28.53
CA GLU A 48 6.37 17.55 27.46
C GLU A 48 7.06 17.65 26.09
N PHE A 49 6.47 17.01 25.09
CA PHE A 49 6.84 17.20 23.69
C PHE A 49 5.61 17.42 22.82
N ARG A 50 5.48 18.63 22.26
CA ARG A 50 4.36 19.04 21.39
C ARG A 50 2.97 18.73 22.00
N GLY A 51 2.74 19.06 23.26
CA GLY A 51 1.46 18.80 23.93
C GLY A 51 1.36 17.45 24.64
N LEU A 52 2.29 16.51 24.38
CA LEU A 52 2.27 15.18 24.98
C LEU A 52 3.16 15.12 26.22
N SER A 53 2.56 14.87 27.38
CA SER A 53 3.28 14.61 28.62
C SER A 53 3.94 13.24 28.61
N ILE A 54 5.16 13.16 29.13
CA ILE A 54 5.91 11.91 29.29
C ILE A 54 5.79 11.46 30.75
N HIS A 55 5.20 10.28 30.93
CA HIS A 55 4.86 9.72 32.23
C HIS A 55 5.88 8.68 32.71
N SER A 56 5.88 8.43 34.01
CA SER A 56 6.60 7.30 34.59
C SER A 56 5.91 5.98 34.21
N PRO A 57 6.66 4.91 33.94
CA PRO A 57 6.09 3.56 33.79
C PRO A 57 5.24 3.11 34.99
N LYS A 58 5.46 3.69 36.17
CA LYS A 58 4.65 3.41 37.38
C LYS A 58 3.18 3.84 37.24
N GLU A 59 2.88 4.73 36.30
CA GLU A 59 1.53 5.25 36.04
C GLU A 59 0.73 4.39 35.04
N VAL A 60 1.35 3.35 34.50
CA VAL A 60 0.75 2.43 33.52
C VAL A 60 -0.29 1.51 34.16
N ASP A 61 -0.07 1.11 35.41
CA ASP A 61 -0.96 0.20 36.15
C ASP A 61 -2.35 0.81 36.37
N GLY A 62 -3.39 0.03 36.11
CA GLY A 62 -4.79 0.43 36.35
C GLY A 62 -5.46 1.19 35.19
N GLN A 63 -4.72 1.47 34.12
CA GLN A 63 -5.27 1.96 32.86
C GLN A 63 -5.54 0.80 31.90
N LYS A 64 -6.51 0.98 30.98
CA LYS A 64 -6.81 0.01 29.93
C LYS A 64 -6.35 0.57 28.59
N TYR A 65 -5.38 -0.10 27.98
CA TYR A 65 -4.91 0.20 26.64
C TYR A 65 -5.40 -0.87 25.66
N LYS A 66 -5.81 -0.46 24.46
CA LYS A 66 -6.18 -1.39 23.38
C LYS A 66 -4.94 -1.93 22.66
N LYS A 67 -3.81 -1.25 22.81
CA LYS A 67 -2.59 -1.43 22.03
C LYS A 67 -1.40 -0.82 22.75
N ILE A 68 -0.26 -1.48 22.63
CA ILE A 68 1.03 -1.00 23.14
C ILE A 68 1.99 -0.82 21.95
N VAL A 69 2.62 0.34 21.88
CA VAL A 69 3.52 0.74 20.80
C VAL A 69 4.90 1.01 21.38
N ILE A 70 5.92 0.33 20.89
CA ILE A 70 7.30 0.54 21.34
C ILE A 70 8.04 1.39 20.32
N SER A 71 8.59 2.52 20.76
CA SER A 71 9.26 3.47 19.88
C SER A 71 10.67 3.03 19.45
N SER A 72 11.34 2.23 20.27
CA SER A 72 12.71 1.80 20.03
C SER A 72 12.75 0.42 19.39
N THR A 73 13.33 0.33 18.21
CA THR A 73 13.61 -0.94 17.54
C THR A 73 14.74 -1.70 18.23
N ASP A 74 15.80 -0.98 18.63
CA ASP A 74 17.02 -1.59 19.21
C ASP A 74 16.75 -2.26 20.57
N TYR A 75 15.83 -1.69 21.36
CA TYR A 75 15.48 -2.19 22.70
C TYR A 75 14.10 -2.87 22.73
N PHE A 76 13.57 -3.28 21.58
CA PHE A 76 12.19 -3.78 21.48
C PHE A 76 11.92 -4.93 22.46
N GLU A 77 12.73 -5.99 22.42
CA GLU A 77 12.56 -7.17 23.28
C GLU A 77 12.76 -6.87 24.77
N ASP A 78 13.73 -6.03 25.11
CA ASP A 78 13.98 -5.61 26.49
C ASP A 78 12.80 -4.81 27.05
N ILE A 79 12.22 -3.93 26.23
CA ILE A 79 11.02 -3.17 26.59
C ILE A 79 9.80 -4.10 26.71
N VAL A 80 9.62 -5.08 25.82
CA VAL A 80 8.56 -6.11 25.94
C VAL A 80 8.68 -6.84 27.28
N ASN A 81 9.89 -7.29 27.64
CA ASN A 81 10.12 -7.97 28.91
C ASN A 81 9.84 -7.06 30.12
N THR A 82 10.18 -5.78 30.02
CA THR A 82 9.87 -4.77 31.04
C THR A 82 8.36 -4.58 31.20
N ILE A 83 7.63 -4.44 30.10
CA ILE A 83 6.16 -4.24 30.09
C ILE A 83 5.43 -5.41 30.75
N ARG A 84 5.91 -6.65 30.56
CA ARG A 84 5.33 -7.85 31.20
C ARG A 84 5.35 -7.80 32.74
N GLY A 85 6.16 -6.93 33.34
CA GLY A 85 6.16 -6.69 34.79
C GLY A 85 5.00 -5.81 35.28
N TYR A 86 4.26 -5.15 34.38
CA TYR A 86 3.15 -4.25 34.68
C TYR A 86 1.79 -4.92 34.45
N LYS A 87 0.74 -4.39 35.08
CA LYS A 87 -0.63 -4.91 34.98
C LYS A 87 -1.35 -4.38 33.74
N VAL A 88 -0.82 -4.70 32.57
CA VAL A 88 -1.38 -4.33 31.26
C VAL A 88 -1.57 -5.53 30.33
N ASP A 89 -2.47 -5.37 29.37
CA ASP A 89 -2.70 -6.38 28.34
C ASP A 89 -1.60 -6.31 27.27
N CYS A 90 -0.77 -7.35 27.24
CA CYS A 90 0.35 -7.49 26.31
C CYS A 90 -0.03 -8.21 25.00
N SER A 91 -1.32 -8.49 24.75
CA SER A 91 -1.73 -9.25 23.56
C SER A 91 -1.55 -8.49 22.24
N ASN A 92 -1.38 -7.16 22.30
CA ASN A 92 -1.31 -6.28 21.14
C ASN A 92 -0.13 -5.29 21.27
N ILE A 93 1.08 -5.84 21.40
CA ILE A 93 2.33 -5.07 21.34
C ILE A 93 2.83 -5.04 19.90
N GLN A 94 3.24 -3.86 19.43
CA GLN A 94 3.84 -3.67 18.12
C GLN A 94 4.91 -2.58 18.13
N SER A 95 5.75 -2.56 17.11
CA SER A 95 6.71 -1.48 16.90
C SER A 95 6.00 -0.19 16.45
N LEU A 96 6.68 0.94 16.64
CA LEU A 96 6.21 2.23 16.12
C LEU A 96 6.08 2.25 14.60
N LEU A 97 6.93 1.50 13.89
CA LEU A 97 6.85 1.37 12.45
C LEU A 97 5.55 0.69 12.02
N GLU A 98 5.24 -0.48 12.58
CA GLU A 98 4.00 -1.23 12.29
C GLU A 98 2.78 -0.39 12.66
N PHE A 99 2.81 0.30 13.80
CA PHE A 99 1.73 1.20 14.21
C PHE A 99 1.46 2.29 13.17
N LYS A 100 2.51 2.98 12.70
CA LYS A 100 2.38 4.03 11.69
C LYS A 100 1.81 3.50 10.38
N GLN A 101 2.35 2.37 9.93
CA GLN A 101 1.95 1.77 8.67
C GLN A 101 0.47 1.35 8.69
N GLN A 102 0.05 0.67 9.77
CA GLN A 102 -1.33 0.25 9.91
C GLN A 102 -2.28 1.44 10.03
N ALA A 103 -1.91 2.50 10.76
CA ALA A 103 -2.74 3.70 10.88
C ALA A 103 -2.99 4.38 9.52
N ILE A 104 -1.95 4.47 8.67
CA ILE A 104 -2.06 5.04 7.32
C ILE A 104 -2.94 4.17 6.40
N ILE A 105 -2.81 2.85 6.48
CA ILE A 105 -3.64 1.89 5.73
C ILE A 105 -5.10 2.02 6.17
N ASP A 106 -5.35 1.97 7.48
CA ASP A 106 -6.69 2.02 8.07
C ASP A 106 -7.39 3.35 7.77
N TYR A 107 -6.67 4.47 7.80
CA TYR A 107 -7.20 5.78 7.42
C TYR A 107 -7.72 5.79 5.98
N GLN A 108 -6.90 5.33 5.03
CA GLN A 108 -7.27 5.33 3.61
C GLN A 108 -8.43 4.36 3.35
N TYR A 109 -8.37 3.15 3.92
CA TYR A 109 -9.43 2.15 3.85
C TYR A 109 -10.76 2.69 4.39
N THR A 110 -10.76 3.28 5.59
CA THR A 110 -11.97 3.81 6.23
C THR A 110 -12.54 4.99 5.45
N LYS A 111 -11.68 5.91 4.97
CA LYS A 111 -12.09 7.03 4.11
C LYS A 111 -12.77 6.52 2.84
N ASN A 112 -12.21 5.51 2.19
CA ASN A 112 -12.78 4.89 1.00
C ASN A 112 -14.15 4.23 1.29
N LEU A 113 -14.27 3.45 2.37
CA LEU A 113 -15.56 2.85 2.76
C LEU A 113 -16.67 3.88 2.98
N ILE A 114 -16.35 5.02 3.59
CA ILE A 114 -17.32 6.11 3.81
C ILE A 114 -17.78 6.71 2.47
N ILE A 115 -16.85 6.99 1.57
CA ILE A 115 -17.15 7.52 0.22
C ILE A 115 -18.05 6.55 -0.54
N THR A 116 -17.68 5.28 -0.57
CA THR A 116 -18.43 4.21 -1.24
C THR A 116 -19.86 4.09 -0.71
N LYS A 117 -20.05 4.08 0.63
CA LYS A 117 -21.39 3.98 1.23
C LYS A 117 -22.30 5.15 0.87
N ASN A 118 -21.75 6.35 0.73
CA ASN A 118 -22.52 7.54 0.40
C ASN A 118 -22.98 7.57 -1.07
N ASN A 119 -22.32 6.82 -1.96
CA ASN A 119 -22.60 6.86 -3.40
C ASN A 119 -23.72 5.90 -3.85
N ASN A 120 -24.35 5.13 -2.95
CA ASN A 120 -25.44 4.17 -3.27
C ASN A 120 -25.16 3.24 -4.46
N TYR A 121 -23.88 2.98 -4.75
CA TYR A 121 -23.49 2.16 -5.91
C TYR A 121 -23.86 0.70 -5.66
N ILE A 122 -24.62 0.13 -6.59
CA ILE A 122 -24.89 -1.31 -6.62
C ILE A 122 -23.75 -1.93 -7.42
N PRO A 123 -22.92 -2.77 -6.81
CA PRO A 123 -21.83 -3.43 -7.52
C PRO A 123 -22.42 -4.27 -8.63
N THR A 124 -21.86 -4.17 -9.84
CA THR A 124 -21.87 -5.29 -10.77
C THR A 124 -21.25 -6.46 -10.00
N ARG A 125 -22.08 -7.40 -9.56
CA ARG A 125 -21.60 -8.59 -8.83
C ARG A 125 -20.45 -9.17 -9.62
N TYR A 126 -19.31 -9.31 -8.96
CA TYR A 126 -18.11 -9.93 -9.50
C TYR A 126 -18.51 -11.23 -10.22
N ASN A 127 -18.27 -11.27 -11.54
CA ASN A 127 -18.48 -12.44 -12.38
C ASN A 127 -17.12 -13.13 -12.51
N ASN A 128 -16.91 -14.22 -11.76
CA ASN A 128 -15.60 -14.87 -11.64
C ASN A 128 -15.38 -15.95 -12.70
N ASP A 129 -16.27 -16.05 -13.68
CA ASP A 129 -16.26 -17.19 -14.57
C ASP A 129 -14.92 -17.29 -15.33
N LYS A 130 -14.24 -16.15 -15.54
CA LYS A 130 -12.90 -16.09 -16.14
C LYS A 130 -11.99 -15.03 -15.49
N LEU A 131 -11.15 -15.47 -14.56
CA LEU A 131 -10.10 -14.67 -13.92
C LEU A 131 -8.73 -15.01 -14.48
N VAL A 132 -7.94 -13.98 -14.81
CA VAL A 132 -6.52 -14.11 -15.13
C VAL A 132 -5.64 -13.39 -14.10
N ILE A 133 -4.60 -14.06 -13.62
CA ILE A 133 -3.53 -13.47 -12.81
C ILE A 133 -2.30 -13.36 -13.69
N TYR A 134 -1.71 -12.17 -13.79
CA TYR A 134 -0.64 -11.95 -14.74
C TYR A 134 0.47 -11.04 -14.25
N THR A 135 1.66 -11.27 -14.80
CA THR A 135 2.88 -10.51 -14.54
C THR A 135 3.70 -10.31 -15.83
N ALA A 136 4.73 -9.48 -15.77
CA ALA A 136 5.69 -9.33 -16.85
C ALA A 136 7.13 -9.22 -16.30
N ILE A 137 8.05 -10.00 -16.89
CA ILE A 137 9.47 -10.00 -16.55
C ILE A 137 10.28 -9.73 -17.82
N ILE A 138 10.85 -8.53 -17.91
CA ILE A 138 11.62 -8.05 -19.07
C ILE A 138 13.08 -7.83 -18.68
N GLY A 139 14.01 -8.33 -19.49
CA GLY A 139 15.44 -8.11 -19.30
C GLY A 139 16.05 -8.75 -18.04
N ASP A 140 15.52 -9.91 -17.62
CA ASP A 140 16.01 -10.65 -16.44
C ASP A 140 15.98 -9.86 -15.12
N TYR A 141 14.98 -8.97 -14.99
CA TYR A 141 14.81 -8.09 -13.83
C TYR A 141 14.50 -8.84 -12.52
N ASP A 142 13.71 -9.92 -12.59
CA ASP A 142 13.27 -10.66 -11.41
C ASP A 142 13.10 -12.17 -11.66
N TYR A 143 12.86 -12.92 -10.59
CA TYR A 143 12.51 -14.33 -10.65
C TYR A 143 10.99 -14.54 -10.66
N LEU A 144 10.51 -15.40 -11.55
CA LEU A 144 9.11 -15.82 -11.56
C LEU A 144 8.83 -16.74 -10.36
N ALA A 145 8.03 -16.26 -9.40
CA ALA A 145 7.57 -17.06 -8.27
C ALA A 145 6.61 -18.17 -8.73
N SER A 146 6.82 -19.42 -8.32
CA SER A 146 5.71 -20.38 -8.33
C SER A 146 4.75 -20.06 -7.18
N PRO A 147 3.43 -19.92 -7.43
CA PRO A 147 2.41 -19.79 -6.39
C PRO A 147 2.47 -20.97 -5.41
N LEU A 148 2.29 -20.71 -4.10
CA LEU A 148 2.13 -21.76 -3.09
C LEU A 148 0.68 -22.25 -2.99
N PHE A 149 -0.26 -21.47 -3.53
CA PHE A 149 -1.67 -21.81 -3.67
C PHE A 149 -2.12 -21.46 -5.08
N ILE A 150 -2.89 -22.34 -5.70
CA ILE A 150 -3.43 -22.19 -7.05
C ILE A 150 -4.95 -22.21 -6.93
N ASP A 151 -5.62 -21.18 -7.43
CA ASP A 151 -7.07 -21.12 -7.49
C ASP A 151 -7.58 -21.93 -8.69
N ASP A 152 -8.60 -22.78 -8.47
CA ASP A 152 -9.23 -23.53 -9.55
C ASP A 152 -9.91 -22.58 -10.55
N GLY A 153 -9.71 -22.83 -11.84
CA GLY A 153 -10.31 -22.03 -12.92
C GLY A 153 -9.64 -20.67 -13.18
N VAL A 154 -8.49 -20.40 -12.56
CA VAL A 154 -7.71 -19.17 -12.78
C VAL A 154 -6.55 -19.45 -13.73
N GLU A 155 -6.38 -18.60 -14.75
CA GLU A 155 -5.22 -18.66 -15.62
C GLU A 155 -4.09 -17.78 -15.07
N TYR A 156 -2.86 -18.28 -15.12
CA TYR A 156 -1.66 -17.59 -14.66
C TYR A 156 -0.76 -17.28 -15.87
N VAL A 157 -0.56 -16.01 -16.21
CA VAL A 157 0.18 -15.60 -17.41
C VAL A 157 1.42 -14.77 -17.06
N CYS A 158 2.57 -15.14 -17.63
CA CYS A 158 3.80 -14.36 -17.50
C CYS A 158 4.30 -13.93 -18.88
N PHE A 159 4.26 -12.61 -19.15
CA PHE A 159 4.91 -12.04 -20.33
C PHE A 159 6.41 -11.92 -20.12
N THR A 160 7.23 -12.42 -21.05
CA THR A 160 8.68 -12.31 -20.91
C THR A 160 9.43 -12.31 -22.23
N ASP A 161 10.59 -11.65 -22.27
CA ASP A 161 11.57 -11.76 -23.36
C ASP A 161 12.65 -12.83 -23.09
N GLN A 162 12.52 -13.59 -22.01
CA GLN A 162 13.43 -14.67 -21.64
C GLN A 162 13.02 -16.00 -22.28
N ARG A 163 13.66 -16.36 -23.39
CA ARG A 163 13.38 -17.61 -24.12
C ARG A 163 13.54 -18.91 -23.32
N LYS A 164 14.28 -18.87 -22.21
CA LYS A 164 14.57 -20.04 -21.37
C LYS A 164 13.70 -20.12 -20.12
N LEU A 165 12.88 -19.10 -19.85
CA LEU A 165 11.98 -19.13 -18.70
C LEU A 165 10.90 -20.19 -18.95
N GLN A 166 10.70 -21.07 -17.98
CA GLN A 166 9.71 -22.14 -18.02
C GLN A 166 8.99 -22.19 -16.67
N SER A 167 7.74 -22.64 -16.68
CA SER A 167 6.95 -22.88 -15.48
C SER A 167 5.93 -23.98 -15.74
N ASP A 168 5.65 -24.78 -14.72
CA ASP A 168 4.57 -25.77 -14.73
C ASP A 168 3.21 -25.14 -14.41
N ILE A 169 3.19 -23.90 -13.88
CA ILE A 169 1.99 -23.20 -13.42
C ILE A 169 1.68 -22.01 -14.32
N TRP A 170 2.69 -21.17 -14.59
CA TRP A 170 2.50 -19.99 -15.42
C TRP A 170 2.55 -20.36 -16.90
N ASN A 171 1.52 -19.96 -17.65
CA ASN A 171 1.60 -19.86 -19.09
C ASN A 171 2.62 -18.77 -19.46
N ILE A 172 3.68 -19.17 -20.16
CA ILE A 172 4.79 -18.28 -20.53
C ILE A 172 4.53 -17.70 -21.92
N GLU A 173 4.16 -16.43 -21.96
CA GLU A 173 3.92 -15.68 -23.20
C GLU A 173 5.20 -14.95 -23.62
N TYR A 174 5.89 -15.51 -24.61
CA TYR A 174 7.11 -14.90 -25.12
C TYR A 174 6.81 -13.64 -25.92
N ILE A 175 7.48 -12.54 -25.57
CA ILE A 175 7.40 -11.29 -26.31
C ILE A 175 8.77 -10.94 -26.90
N HIS A 176 8.75 -10.35 -28.09
CA HIS A 176 9.95 -9.79 -28.68
C HIS A 176 10.16 -8.35 -28.16
N THR A 177 11.32 -8.12 -27.57
CA THR A 177 11.80 -6.79 -27.15
C THR A 177 13.03 -6.42 -27.97
N ASP A 178 13.08 -5.18 -28.45
CA ASP A 178 14.29 -4.64 -29.06
C ASP A 178 15.32 -4.39 -27.94
N PRO A 179 16.63 -4.67 -28.14
CA PRO A 179 17.66 -4.38 -27.14
C PRO A 179 17.72 -2.92 -26.66
N SER A 180 17.22 -1.97 -27.46
CA SER A 180 17.13 -0.55 -27.12
C SER A 180 15.82 -0.17 -26.40
N CYS A 181 14.89 -1.12 -26.24
CA CYS A 181 13.60 -0.82 -25.65
C CYS A 181 13.73 -0.50 -24.15
N ASN A 182 12.81 0.32 -23.66
CA ASN A 182 12.77 0.62 -22.25
C ASN A 182 11.95 -0.44 -21.50
N HIS A 183 12.62 -1.32 -20.75
CA HIS A 183 11.98 -2.44 -20.05
C HIS A 183 10.86 -1.97 -19.10
N GLU A 184 11.03 -0.86 -18.39
CA GLU A 184 10.01 -0.34 -17.49
C GLU A 184 8.75 0.07 -18.25
N GLU A 185 8.89 0.74 -19.39
CA GLU A 185 7.74 1.15 -20.23
C GLU A 185 6.99 -0.08 -20.76
N VAL A 186 7.72 -1.11 -21.19
CA VAL A 186 7.12 -2.38 -21.63
C VAL A 186 6.32 -3.04 -20.50
N VAL A 187 6.90 -3.15 -19.29
CA VAL A 187 6.20 -3.69 -18.12
C VAL A 187 4.96 -2.85 -17.77
N ARG A 188 5.08 -1.52 -17.81
CA ARG A 188 3.94 -0.62 -17.53
C ARG A 188 2.84 -0.73 -18.57
N LYS A 189 3.14 -1.07 -19.82
CA LYS A 189 2.12 -1.38 -20.83
C LYS A 189 1.26 -2.58 -20.41
N PHE A 190 1.87 -3.71 -20.05
CA PHE A 190 1.14 -4.89 -19.59
C PHE A 190 0.36 -4.60 -18.30
N LYS A 191 1.00 -3.92 -17.35
CA LYS A 191 0.37 -3.52 -16.09
C LYS A 191 -0.86 -2.65 -16.31
N CYS A 192 -0.75 -1.59 -17.11
CA CYS A 192 -1.81 -0.62 -17.27
C CYS A 192 -2.92 -1.10 -18.20
N LEU A 193 -2.63 -1.87 -19.26
CA LEU A 193 -3.58 -2.13 -20.35
C LEU A 193 -4.01 -3.60 -20.47
N PRO A 194 -4.52 -4.28 -19.42
CA PRO A 194 -4.93 -5.68 -19.49
C PRO A 194 -6.00 -5.94 -20.56
N HIS A 195 -6.88 -4.98 -20.83
CA HIS A 195 -7.96 -5.11 -21.82
C HIS A 195 -7.47 -5.29 -23.26
N MET A 196 -6.20 -4.98 -23.53
CA MET A 196 -5.56 -5.22 -24.83
C MET A 196 -5.09 -6.67 -25.00
N PHE A 197 -4.95 -7.42 -23.92
CA PHE A 197 -4.36 -8.76 -23.90
C PHE A 197 -5.34 -9.84 -23.42
N PHE A 198 -6.36 -9.46 -22.65
CA PHE A 198 -7.25 -10.37 -21.94
C PHE A 198 -8.73 -10.04 -22.19
N GLY A 199 -9.08 -9.59 -23.40
CA GLY A 199 -10.45 -9.14 -23.71
C GLY A 199 -11.53 -10.20 -23.50
N GLU A 200 -11.15 -11.48 -23.51
CA GLU A 200 -11.98 -12.65 -23.27
C GLU A 200 -12.20 -13.02 -21.79
N TYR A 201 -11.49 -12.34 -20.87
CA TYR A 201 -11.62 -12.51 -19.43
C TYR A 201 -12.54 -11.45 -18.81
N ASP A 202 -13.22 -11.81 -17.73
CA ASP A 202 -14.09 -10.87 -17.02
C ASP A 202 -13.26 -9.94 -16.14
N SER A 203 -12.23 -10.50 -15.49
CA SER A 203 -11.41 -9.82 -14.50
C SER A 203 -9.93 -10.20 -14.60
N SER A 204 -9.07 -9.32 -14.10
CA SER A 204 -7.62 -9.52 -14.10
C SER A 204 -6.99 -9.10 -12.78
N ILE A 205 -5.95 -9.81 -12.34
CA ILE A 205 -5.03 -9.37 -11.30
C ILE A 205 -3.67 -9.11 -11.92
N TRP A 206 -3.23 -7.85 -11.94
CA TRP A 206 -1.80 -7.57 -12.13
C TRP A 206 -1.08 -7.87 -10.82
N MET A 207 0.06 -8.54 -10.91
CA MET A 207 0.93 -8.81 -9.77
C MET A 207 2.40 -8.62 -10.18
N ASP A 208 3.15 -7.82 -9.43
CA ASP A 208 4.60 -7.69 -9.62
C ASP A 208 5.28 -9.06 -9.39
N ALA A 209 6.29 -9.39 -10.20
CA ALA A 209 6.92 -10.71 -10.21
C ALA A 209 7.58 -11.12 -8.87
N SER A 210 7.87 -10.16 -8.00
CA SER A 210 8.41 -10.40 -6.66
C SER A 210 7.38 -10.99 -5.68
N ILE A 211 6.08 -10.93 -6.00
CA ILE A 211 5.02 -11.41 -5.12
C ILE A 211 4.83 -12.92 -5.28
N THR A 212 4.73 -13.61 -4.14
CA THR A 212 4.40 -15.03 -4.04
C THR A 212 3.04 -15.21 -3.39
N ILE A 213 2.11 -15.86 -4.10
CA ILE A 213 0.77 -16.19 -3.61
C ILE A 213 0.87 -17.29 -2.56
N LYS A 214 0.19 -17.12 -1.43
CA LYS A 214 0.15 -18.03 -0.27
C LYS A 214 -1.23 -18.65 -0.04
N SER A 215 -2.30 -18.03 -0.53
CA SER A 215 -3.70 -18.45 -0.31
C SER A 215 -4.58 -17.98 -1.47
N SER A 216 -5.83 -18.45 -1.52
CA SER A 216 -6.81 -18.09 -2.55
C SER A 216 -6.93 -16.58 -2.79
N MET A 217 -6.65 -16.16 -4.02
CA MET A 217 -6.85 -14.79 -4.49
C MET A 217 -8.33 -14.52 -4.75
N ILE A 218 -9.10 -15.55 -5.11
CA ILE A 218 -10.56 -15.46 -5.24
C ILE A 218 -11.20 -15.06 -3.91
N GLU A 219 -10.81 -15.69 -2.79
CA GLU A 219 -11.28 -15.30 -1.45
C GLU A 219 -10.95 -13.84 -1.13
N MET A 220 -9.77 -13.37 -1.52
CA MET A 220 -9.36 -11.99 -1.30
C MET A 220 -10.27 -11.01 -2.05
N ILE A 221 -10.55 -11.29 -3.32
CA ILE A 221 -11.42 -10.46 -4.15
C ILE A 221 -12.82 -10.42 -3.56
N TYR A 222 -13.41 -11.59 -3.22
CA TYR A 222 -14.72 -11.64 -2.58
C TYR A 222 -14.80 -10.85 -1.28
N LYS A 223 -13.71 -10.81 -0.51
CA LYS A 223 -13.69 -10.07 0.76
C LYS A 223 -13.60 -8.56 0.57
N TYR A 224 -12.85 -8.08 -0.43
CA TYR A 224 -12.45 -6.68 -0.50
C TYR A 224 -13.03 -5.91 -1.70
N GLN A 225 -13.25 -6.56 -2.84
CA GLN A 225 -13.84 -5.92 -4.03
C GLN A 225 -15.36 -6.02 -3.98
N ASN A 226 -15.97 -5.18 -3.15
CA ASN A 226 -17.40 -5.24 -2.85
C ASN A 226 -18.23 -4.23 -3.63
N SER A 227 -17.63 -3.18 -4.20
CA SER A 227 -18.35 -1.98 -4.65
C SER A 227 -17.69 -1.20 -5.77
N ALA A 228 -16.60 -1.71 -6.33
CA ALA A 228 -15.94 -1.07 -7.46
C ALA A 228 -15.35 -2.11 -8.43
N ASP A 229 -15.17 -1.68 -9.68
CA ASP A 229 -14.52 -2.47 -10.72
C ASP A 229 -12.97 -2.38 -10.66
N LEU A 230 -12.42 -1.64 -9.70
CA LEU A 230 -10.99 -1.50 -9.43
C LEU A 230 -10.73 -1.62 -7.94
N MET A 231 -9.93 -2.62 -7.54
CA MET A 231 -9.45 -2.79 -6.16
C MET A 231 -7.93 -2.60 -6.07
N LEU A 232 -7.52 -1.82 -5.08
CA LEU A 232 -6.14 -1.40 -4.84
C LEU A 232 -5.71 -1.61 -3.38
N PHE A 233 -4.41 -1.54 -3.16
CA PHE A 233 -3.80 -1.57 -1.83
C PHE A 233 -3.38 -0.16 -1.43
N PRO A 234 -3.77 0.33 -0.23
CA PRO A 234 -3.29 1.61 0.27
C PRO A 234 -1.77 1.64 0.39
N HIS A 235 -1.17 2.79 0.09
CA HIS A 235 0.24 3.00 0.40
C HIS A 235 0.43 3.11 1.91
N TYR A 236 1.38 2.36 2.45
CA TYR A 236 1.58 2.17 3.89
C TYR A 236 2.34 3.32 4.58
N GLU A 237 3.10 4.15 3.86
CA GLU A 237 3.84 5.27 4.46
C GLU A 237 3.30 6.67 4.15
N ARG A 238 2.43 6.81 3.14
CA ARG A 238 2.08 8.10 2.55
C ARG A 238 0.65 8.04 2.02
N VAL A 239 -0.01 9.20 1.98
CA VAL A 239 -1.39 9.37 1.47
C VAL A 239 -1.47 10.41 0.36
N CYS A 240 -0.32 10.94 -0.07
CA CYS A 240 -0.22 12.13 -0.90
C CYS A 240 0.80 11.93 -2.02
N ILE A 241 0.41 12.23 -3.26
CA ILE A 241 1.30 12.11 -4.42
C ILE A 241 2.44 13.15 -4.39
N TYR A 242 2.24 14.28 -3.73
CA TYR A 242 3.26 15.33 -3.62
C TYR A 242 4.39 14.89 -2.68
N ASP A 243 4.05 14.22 -1.57
CA ASP A 243 5.03 13.60 -0.68
C ASP A 243 5.74 12.43 -1.38
N GLU A 244 5.01 11.61 -2.13
CA GLU A 244 5.59 10.54 -2.96
C GLU A 244 6.59 11.09 -3.98
N ALA A 245 6.26 12.20 -4.63
CA ALA A 245 7.15 12.87 -5.57
C ALA A 245 8.41 13.38 -4.90
N ALA A 246 8.31 13.97 -3.70
CA ALA A 246 9.47 14.41 -2.93
C ALA A 246 10.40 13.23 -2.57
N VAL A 247 9.83 12.10 -2.14
CA VAL A 247 10.58 10.86 -1.84
C VAL A 247 11.21 10.29 -3.11
N CYS A 248 10.50 10.27 -4.23
CA CYS A 248 11.03 9.81 -5.51
C CYS A 248 12.23 10.66 -5.97
N ILE A 249 12.16 11.99 -5.81
CA ILE A 249 13.25 12.91 -6.15
C ILE A 249 14.44 12.70 -5.22
N ALA A 250 14.22 12.64 -3.90
CA ALA A 250 15.27 12.45 -2.90
C ALA A 250 16.03 11.14 -3.09
N ASN A 251 15.34 10.10 -3.55
CA ASN A 251 15.91 8.77 -3.80
C ASN A 251 16.31 8.53 -5.27
N HIS A 252 16.34 9.57 -6.11
CA HIS A 252 16.72 9.49 -7.53
C HIS A 252 15.97 8.39 -8.33
N LYS A 253 14.67 8.18 -8.04
CA LYS A 253 13.86 7.09 -8.62
C LYS A 253 13.37 7.35 -10.04
N SER A 254 13.47 8.58 -10.53
CA SER A 254 13.17 8.99 -11.91
C SER A 254 13.76 10.38 -12.13
N ASP A 255 13.74 10.85 -13.37
CA ASP A 255 14.13 12.22 -13.72
C ASP A 255 13.34 13.26 -12.91
N LYS A 256 14.09 14.14 -12.23
CA LYS A 256 13.55 15.15 -11.31
C LYS A 256 12.68 16.17 -12.04
N GLU A 257 13.10 16.65 -13.20
CA GLU A 257 12.37 17.68 -13.95
C GLU A 257 11.02 17.17 -14.43
N ARG A 258 10.96 15.92 -14.91
CA ARG A 258 9.72 15.23 -15.28
C ARG A 258 8.78 15.08 -14.10
N ILE A 259 9.27 14.66 -12.93
CA ILE A 259 8.45 14.56 -11.71
C ILE A 259 7.87 15.94 -11.34
N ILE A 260 8.71 16.98 -11.28
CA ILE A 260 8.28 18.34 -10.92
C ILE A 260 7.24 18.86 -11.91
N LYS A 261 7.46 18.67 -13.22
CA LYS A 261 6.50 19.05 -14.26
C LYS A 261 5.16 18.33 -14.10
N GLN A 262 5.18 17.06 -13.74
CA GLN A 262 3.99 16.24 -13.53
C GLN A 262 3.15 16.74 -12.34
N ILE A 263 3.76 16.87 -11.16
CA ILE A 263 3.04 17.30 -9.96
C ILE A 263 2.56 18.75 -10.06
N ASN A 264 3.33 19.64 -10.72
CA ASN A 264 2.89 21.02 -10.97
C ASN A 264 1.67 21.04 -11.90
N TYR A 265 1.66 20.19 -12.93
CA TYR A 265 0.49 20.07 -13.80
C TYR A 265 -0.72 19.56 -13.00
N TYR A 266 -0.58 18.53 -12.17
CA TYR A 266 -1.69 18.02 -11.35
C TYR A 266 -2.22 19.05 -10.36
N TYR A 267 -1.33 19.76 -9.67
CA TYR A 267 -1.67 20.84 -8.75
C TYR A 267 -2.46 21.96 -9.46
N ASN A 268 -1.96 22.41 -10.61
CA ASN A 268 -2.63 23.46 -11.40
C ASN A 268 -3.97 23.01 -12.00
N ASN A 269 -4.22 21.71 -12.11
CA ASN A 269 -5.51 21.15 -12.51
C ASN A 269 -6.41 20.81 -11.29
N GLY A 270 -6.04 21.24 -10.09
CA GLY A 270 -6.87 21.15 -8.89
C GLY A 270 -6.79 19.83 -8.12
N TYR A 271 -5.79 18.97 -8.39
CA TYR A 271 -5.62 17.73 -7.64
C TYR A 271 -5.21 18.01 -6.18
N GLN A 272 -6.00 17.50 -5.24
CA GLN A 272 -5.90 17.84 -3.82
C GLN A 272 -4.74 17.11 -3.11
N PHE A 273 -4.21 17.73 -2.05
CA PHE A 273 -3.32 17.06 -1.11
C PHE A 273 -4.04 15.93 -0.36
N ASN A 274 -3.31 14.90 0.05
CA ASN A 274 -3.84 13.79 0.87
C ASN A 274 -5.08 13.10 0.27
N ASN A 275 -5.18 13.06 -1.06
CA ASN A 275 -6.29 12.43 -1.79
C ASN A 275 -6.12 10.91 -2.00
N GLY A 276 -5.23 10.27 -1.25
CA GLY A 276 -4.92 8.86 -1.35
C GLY A 276 -3.67 8.59 -2.19
N LEU A 277 -3.00 7.50 -1.85
CA LEU A 277 -1.84 6.97 -2.56
C LEU A 277 -1.90 5.44 -2.49
N TYR A 278 -1.55 4.77 -3.57
CA TYR A 278 -1.77 3.33 -3.70
C TYR A 278 -0.47 2.59 -4.03
N CYS A 279 -0.37 1.36 -3.55
CA CYS A 279 0.66 0.42 -3.97
C CYS A 279 0.30 -0.15 -5.34
N GLY A 280 1.23 -0.07 -6.29
CA GLY A 280 1.03 -0.61 -7.63
C GLY A 280 1.36 -2.11 -7.76
N GLY A 281 1.84 -2.76 -6.70
CA GLY A 281 2.36 -4.12 -6.79
C GLY A 281 1.29 -5.18 -7.06
N LEU A 282 0.03 -4.92 -6.68
CA LEU A 282 -1.09 -5.78 -6.98
C LEU A 282 -2.33 -4.94 -7.29
N ILE A 283 -3.00 -5.23 -8.40
CA ILE A 283 -4.17 -4.48 -8.89
C ILE A 283 -5.22 -5.45 -9.41
N VAL A 284 -6.43 -5.39 -8.86
CA VAL A 284 -7.56 -6.22 -9.32
C VAL A 284 -8.54 -5.36 -10.08
N ARG A 285 -8.97 -5.83 -11.25
CA ARG A 285 -9.84 -5.07 -12.17
C ARG A 285 -10.87 -5.94 -12.85
N ASN A 286 -12.10 -5.43 -12.96
CA ASN A 286 -13.02 -5.80 -14.04
C ASN A 286 -12.66 -4.94 -15.25
N HIS A 287 -11.58 -5.32 -15.92
CA HIS A 287 -10.88 -4.46 -16.87
C HIS A 287 -11.64 -4.23 -18.17
N ASN A 288 -12.75 -4.93 -18.38
CA ASN A 288 -13.59 -4.76 -19.55
C ASN A 288 -14.61 -3.63 -19.45
N ILE A 289 -14.84 -3.09 -18.24
CA ILE A 289 -15.73 -1.96 -17.98
C ILE A 289 -15.16 -0.67 -18.58
N SER A 290 -15.99 0.10 -19.28
CA SER A 290 -15.60 1.26 -20.08
C SER A 290 -14.84 2.32 -19.27
N GLU A 291 -15.30 2.59 -18.04
CA GLU A 291 -14.71 3.55 -17.11
C GLU A 291 -13.32 3.09 -16.62
N VAL A 292 -13.18 1.78 -16.37
CA VAL A 292 -11.89 1.17 -16.00
C VAL A 292 -10.93 1.24 -17.19
N LYS A 293 -11.36 0.82 -18.40
CA LYS A 293 -10.56 0.91 -19.63
C LYS A 293 -10.02 2.31 -19.86
N LYS A 294 -10.91 3.31 -19.86
CA LYS A 294 -10.53 4.71 -20.06
C LYS A 294 -9.52 5.19 -19.00
N THR A 295 -9.78 4.88 -17.73
CA THR A 295 -8.89 5.30 -16.64
C THR A 295 -7.50 4.66 -16.75
N MET A 296 -7.45 3.40 -17.16
CA MET A 296 -6.21 2.65 -17.39
C MET A 296 -5.42 3.17 -18.61
N GLU A 297 -6.10 3.57 -19.68
CA GLU A 297 -5.50 4.21 -20.86
C GLU A 297 -4.95 5.60 -20.53
N ASP A 298 -5.70 6.40 -19.77
CA ASP A 298 -5.24 7.68 -19.24
C ASP A 298 -4.01 7.48 -18.33
N TRP A 299 -4.02 6.44 -17.48
CA TRP A 299 -2.89 6.12 -16.61
C TRP A 299 -1.60 5.83 -17.39
N HIS A 300 -1.70 4.94 -18.38
CA HIS A 300 -0.59 4.60 -19.26
C HIS A 300 -0.07 5.85 -20.00
N SER A 301 -0.99 6.69 -20.49
CA SER A 301 -0.64 7.94 -21.18
C SER A 301 0.14 8.90 -20.27
N GLU A 302 -0.25 9.03 -19.01
CA GLU A 302 0.45 9.86 -18.03
C GLU A 302 1.85 9.34 -17.70
N ILE A 303 2.02 8.01 -17.57
CA ILE A 303 3.32 7.36 -17.35
C ILE A 303 4.28 7.63 -18.52
N VAL A 304 3.80 7.50 -19.76
CA VAL A 304 4.59 7.75 -20.97
C VAL A 304 4.95 9.23 -21.11
N LYS A 305 4.00 10.12 -20.79
CA LYS A 305 4.15 11.57 -20.97
C LYS A 305 5.09 12.22 -19.96
N TYR A 306 5.07 11.75 -18.70
CA TYR A 306 5.76 12.40 -17.59
C TYR A 306 6.85 11.53 -16.97
N SER A 307 6.68 11.12 -15.71
CA SER A 307 7.60 10.23 -15.01
C SER A 307 7.06 8.81 -15.04
N LYS A 308 7.96 7.82 -15.08
CA LYS A 308 7.61 6.40 -15.04
C LYS A 308 7.09 5.94 -13.68
N ARG A 309 6.90 6.88 -12.75
CA ARG A 309 6.41 6.66 -11.38
C ARG A 309 4.90 6.53 -11.42
N ASP A 310 4.47 5.29 -11.62
CA ASP A 310 3.08 4.87 -11.69
C ASP A 310 2.24 5.27 -10.46
N GLN A 311 2.84 5.31 -9.27
CA GLN A 311 2.19 5.77 -8.03
C GLN A 311 1.86 7.27 -8.00
N ILE A 312 2.53 8.10 -8.82
CA ILE A 312 2.24 9.54 -8.90
C ILE A 312 1.02 9.79 -9.78
N SER A 313 0.91 9.08 -10.91
CA SER A 313 -0.17 9.29 -11.89
C SER A 313 -1.46 8.55 -11.58
N LEU A 314 -1.40 7.36 -10.95
CA LEU A 314 -2.61 6.53 -10.72
C LEU A 314 -3.68 7.28 -9.92
N PRO A 315 -3.38 7.90 -8.76
CA PRO A 315 -4.40 8.60 -7.99
C PRO A 315 -5.02 9.78 -8.77
N TYR A 316 -4.20 10.49 -9.55
CA TYR A 316 -4.65 11.61 -10.38
C TYR A 316 -5.65 11.18 -11.46
N VAL A 317 -5.38 10.10 -12.20
CA VAL A 317 -6.28 9.66 -13.27
C VAL A 317 -7.57 9.02 -12.73
N ILE A 318 -7.52 8.40 -11.55
CA ILE A 318 -8.72 7.91 -10.84
C ILE A 318 -9.64 9.10 -10.51
N ASP A 319 -9.08 10.15 -9.90
CA ASP A 319 -9.82 11.37 -9.53
C ASP A 319 -10.38 12.11 -10.75
N LYS A 320 -9.53 12.32 -11.78
CA LYS A 320 -9.91 12.96 -13.05
C LYS A 320 -11.07 12.24 -13.73
N ASN A 321 -11.10 10.91 -13.69
CA ASN A 321 -12.15 10.09 -14.29
C ASN A 321 -13.33 9.82 -13.36
N ARG A 322 -13.27 10.26 -12.09
CA ARG A 322 -14.27 9.96 -11.06
C ARG A 322 -14.54 8.45 -10.91
N LEU A 323 -13.49 7.65 -11.10
CA LEU A 323 -13.59 6.19 -11.00
C LEU A 323 -13.71 5.81 -9.52
N GLN A 324 -14.76 5.06 -9.18
CA GLN A 324 -14.88 4.46 -7.86
C GLN A 324 -13.88 3.32 -7.72
N ILE A 325 -13.29 3.19 -6.53
CA ILE A 325 -12.33 2.14 -6.20
C ILE A 325 -12.71 1.48 -4.88
N ASP A 326 -12.27 0.24 -4.70
CA ASP A 326 -12.22 -0.43 -3.40
C ASP A 326 -10.78 -0.47 -2.91
N LEU A 327 -10.59 -0.21 -1.62
CA LEU A 327 -9.31 -0.40 -0.95
C LEU A 327 -9.35 -1.63 -0.05
N THR A 328 -8.22 -2.33 0.04
CA THR A 328 -8.02 -3.33 1.09
C THR A 328 -7.55 -2.65 2.39
N ASN A 329 -7.65 -3.36 3.51
CA ASN A 329 -6.99 -2.97 4.76
C ASN A 329 -5.70 -3.78 5.01
N LEU A 330 -5.12 -4.33 3.95
CA LEU A 330 -3.99 -5.26 4.02
C LEU A 330 -2.67 -4.54 3.81
N TYR A 331 -1.63 -5.00 4.51
CA TYR A 331 -0.26 -4.63 4.22
C TYR A 331 0.25 -5.34 2.96
N ILE A 332 0.80 -4.58 2.01
CA ILE A 332 1.18 -5.10 0.68
C ILE A 332 2.39 -6.03 0.72
N TYR A 333 3.33 -5.87 1.66
CA TYR A 333 4.55 -6.71 1.65
C TYR A 333 4.34 -8.08 2.27
N ASP A 334 3.42 -8.22 3.22
CA ASP A 334 3.08 -9.51 3.80
C ASP A 334 1.67 -9.51 4.38
N ASN A 335 0.85 -10.47 3.98
CA ASN A 335 -0.51 -10.67 4.49
C ASN A 335 -0.94 -12.13 4.32
N LYS A 336 -2.20 -12.47 4.65
CA LYS A 336 -2.73 -13.85 4.53
C LYS A 336 -2.59 -14.42 3.11
N TYR A 337 -2.75 -13.58 2.08
CA TYR A 337 -2.91 -14.02 0.69
C TYR A 337 -1.59 -14.11 -0.07
N PHE A 338 -0.62 -13.25 0.22
CA PHE A 338 0.66 -13.22 -0.48
C PHE A 338 1.75 -12.55 0.34
N THR A 339 2.99 -12.69 -0.14
CA THR A 339 4.18 -12.04 0.42
C THR A 339 5.07 -11.53 -0.71
N VAL A 340 5.72 -10.38 -0.51
CA VAL A 340 6.67 -9.78 -1.43
C VAL A 340 8.08 -10.25 -1.07
N ARG A 341 8.79 -10.84 -2.03
CA ARG A 341 10.20 -11.22 -1.88
C ARG A 341 11.11 -10.06 -2.26
N LYS A 342 12.37 -10.14 -1.84
CA LYS A 342 13.41 -9.27 -2.38
C LYS A 342 13.56 -9.54 -3.88
N HIS A 343 13.68 -8.47 -4.65
CA HIS A 343 14.00 -8.55 -6.08
C HIS A 343 15.34 -9.27 -6.29
N LYS A 344 15.50 -9.95 -7.42
CA LYS A 344 16.71 -10.69 -7.79
C LYS A 344 18.05 -9.97 -7.56
N HIS A 345 18.07 -8.65 -7.74
CA HIS A 345 19.28 -7.82 -7.67
C HIS A 345 19.40 -6.98 -6.39
N ASN A 346 18.60 -7.26 -5.35
CA ASN A 346 18.54 -6.50 -4.08
C ASN A 346 19.00 -7.27 -2.84
#